data_AF-A0A4P5YCE7-F1
#
_entry.id   AF-A0A4P5YCE7-F1
#
_cell.length_a   1.000
_cell.length_b   1.000
_cell.length_c   1.000
_cell.angle_alpha   90.00
_cell.angle_beta   90.00
_cell.angle_gamma   90.00
#
_symmetry.space_group_name_H-M   'P 1'
#
loop_
_entity.id
_entity.type
_entity.pdbx_description
1 polymer ?
#
loop_
_entity_poly.entity_id
_entity_poly.type
_entity_poly.pdbx_seq_one_letter_code
_entity_poly.pdbx_strand_id
1 'polypeptide(L)'
;MLKVFESRMDVGSALKPPTQDSSRGKSVSVVMPVFNEVAVLRTLTALVMQSLESTGYEHEIVYVDDGSSDGSTELLDELAATDARVRVVHFSRNFGQQPALQAGLAASRGDAVIVMDSDLQDDPQAIPRFLAKWEAGFEVVYAIRLKRKENLVKRFFFRGFYRVLQQISATPIPVDAGNFGLIDRRVVNELLNLPEVSRFYPGLRHWVGFRQCGEPVERAARHDNEPRVSFWGLVRLAKTAIFSFSAVPLGAFYHLAGLSCLVFFGLVGFSMYHKLWSGEAIPGWTSGLLTASFFGTLNALGIAILGEYVIRIFDQVRLRPTFIVDRTVNVTTTQSPKTTHTVMR
;
A
#
# COMPACT_ATOMS: atom_id res chain seq x y z
N MET A 1 10.77 -24.78 -28.35
CA MET A 1 9.93 -24.33 -27.22
C MET A 1 10.66 -24.47 -25.87
N LEU A 2 11.95 -24.06 -25.82
CA LEU A 2 12.81 -24.16 -24.62
C LEU A 2 13.97 -23.14 -24.67
N LYS A 3 13.84 -22.08 -25.49
CA LYS A 3 14.87 -21.04 -25.69
C LYS A 3 14.41 -19.62 -25.32
N VAL A 4 13.23 -19.48 -24.71
CA VAL A 4 12.62 -18.18 -24.37
C VAL A 4 12.85 -17.78 -22.91
N PHE A 5 13.43 -18.66 -22.08
CA PHE A 5 13.61 -18.41 -20.64
C PHE A 5 15.04 -18.02 -20.20
N GLU A 6 16.01 -17.94 -21.11
CA GLU A 6 17.43 -17.75 -20.74
C GLU A 6 17.97 -16.31 -20.77
N SER A 7 17.21 -15.29 -21.19
CA SER A 7 17.78 -13.93 -21.33
C SER A 7 17.50 -12.95 -20.18
N ARG A 8 17.16 -13.42 -18.97
CA ARG A 8 16.92 -12.55 -17.80
C ARG A 8 17.60 -12.98 -16.50
N MET A 9 18.76 -13.62 -16.60
CA MET A 9 19.64 -13.82 -15.45
C MET A 9 21.04 -13.28 -15.74
N ASP A 10 21.13 -11.95 -15.82
CA ASP A 10 22.37 -11.23 -15.56
C ASP A 10 22.24 -10.56 -14.18
N VAL A 11 22.07 -11.40 -13.15
CA VAL A 11 22.03 -10.99 -11.75
C VAL A 11 23.42 -11.23 -11.18
N GLY A 12 24.33 -10.27 -11.34
CA GLY A 12 25.68 -10.43 -10.77
C GLY A 12 26.77 -9.45 -11.17
N SER A 13 26.49 -8.32 -11.80
CA SER A 13 27.57 -7.40 -12.23
C SER A 13 27.13 -5.94 -12.28
N ALA A 14 27.05 -5.30 -11.12
CA ALA A 14 27.32 -3.86 -10.92
C ALA A 14 27.12 -3.45 -9.44
N LEU A 15 27.83 -4.10 -8.51
CA LEU A 15 27.93 -3.56 -7.15
C LEU A 15 29.06 -2.53 -7.10
N LYS A 16 28.69 -1.29 -7.44
CA LYS A 16 29.36 -0.11 -6.91
C LYS A 16 28.24 0.82 -6.44
N PRO A 17 28.15 1.15 -5.13
CA PRO A 17 27.19 2.16 -4.71
C PRO A 17 27.50 3.45 -5.49
N PRO A 18 26.50 4.16 -6.00
CA PRO A 18 26.74 5.50 -6.50
C PRO A 18 27.36 6.30 -5.35
N THR A 19 28.58 6.77 -5.55
CA THR A 19 29.20 7.75 -4.67
C THR A 19 28.31 8.97 -4.69
N GLN A 20 27.60 9.23 -3.58
CA GLN A 20 26.88 10.48 -3.39
C GLN A 20 27.89 11.61 -3.59
N ASP A 21 27.64 12.43 -4.61
CA ASP A 21 28.42 13.62 -4.89
C ASP A 21 28.19 14.61 -3.74
N SER A 22 29.11 14.62 -2.78
CA SER A 22 29.07 15.43 -1.56
C SER A 22 29.24 16.94 -1.82
N SER A 23 29.24 17.36 -3.08
CA SER A 23 29.46 18.74 -3.50
C SER A 23 28.17 19.57 -3.62
N ARG A 24 26.99 18.95 -3.64
CA ARG A 24 25.69 19.64 -3.64
C ARG A 24 25.05 19.53 -2.25
N GLY A 25 24.49 20.63 -1.75
CA GLY A 25 23.69 20.60 -0.52
C GLY A 25 22.55 19.60 -0.65
N LYS A 26 22.33 18.78 0.38
CA LYS A 26 21.22 17.81 0.43
C LYS A 26 19.88 18.53 0.35
N SER A 27 18.90 17.89 -0.28
CA SER A 27 17.57 18.44 -0.52
C SER A 27 16.45 17.55 -0.01
N VAL A 28 15.29 18.14 0.33
CA VAL A 28 14.15 17.44 0.93
C VAL A 28 12.86 17.73 0.17
N SER A 29 12.11 16.69 -0.19
CA SER A 29 10.75 16.85 -0.72
C SER A 29 9.72 16.43 0.31
N VAL A 30 8.65 17.21 0.48
CA VAL A 30 7.46 16.77 1.23
C VAL A 30 6.34 16.45 0.25
N VAL A 31 5.88 15.20 0.21
CA VAL A 31 4.81 14.72 -0.66
C VAL A 31 3.50 14.60 0.11
N MET A 32 2.46 15.27 -0.37
CA MET A 32 1.13 15.29 0.24
C MET A 32 0.03 14.99 -0.79
N PRO A 33 -0.61 13.81 -0.74
CA PRO A 33 -1.87 13.56 -1.43
C PRO A 33 -2.97 14.46 -0.88
N VAL A 34 -3.79 15.05 -1.76
CA VAL A 34 -4.87 15.98 -1.41
C VAL A 34 -6.16 15.50 -2.06
N PHE A 35 -7.24 15.44 -1.28
CA PHE A 35 -8.60 15.26 -1.81
C PHE A 35 -9.59 15.98 -0.89
N ASN A 36 -10.16 17.07 -1.41
CA ASN A 36 -11.15 17.91 -0.73
C ASN A 36 -10.72 18.41 0.66
N GLU A 37 -9.71 19.30 0.68
CA GLU A 37 -9.02 19.78 1.88
C GLU A 37 -8.90 21.31 1.95
N VAL A 38 -9.71 22.04 1.19
CA VAL A 38 -9.54 23.48 0.98
C VAL A 38 -9.43 24.26 2.30
N ALA A 39 -10.15 23.82 3.34
CA ALA A 39 -10.21 24.46 4.64
C ALA A 39 -8.88 24.43 5.43
N VAL A 40 -8.02 23.44 5.20
CA VAL A 40 -6.81 23.22 6.00
C VAL A 40 -5.51 23.45 5.23
N LEU A 41 -5.56 23.45 3.89
CA LEU A 41 -4.36 23.50 3.04
C LEU A 41 -3.45 24.70 3.30
N ARG A 42 -3.99 25.92 3.47
CA ARG A 42 -3.15 27.12 3.74
C ARG A 42 -2.38 26.99 5.05
N THR A 43 -3.08 26.60 6.12
CA THR A 43 -2.49 26.41 7.45
C THR A 43 -1.44 25.30 7.43
N LEU A 44 -1.76 24.18 6.79
CA LEU A 44 -0.83 23.06 6.64
C LEU A 44 0.43 23.49 5.89
N THR A 45 0.28 24.17 4.75
CA THR A 45 1.40 24.65 3.94
C THR A 45 2.32 25.54 4.78
N ALA A 46 1.78 26.50 5.53
CA ALA A 46 2.56 27.39 6.38
C ALA A 46 3.34 26.62 7.46
N LEU A 47 2.72 25.65 8.14
CA LEU A 47 3.37 24.83 9.17
C LEU A 47 4.49 23.95 8.61
N VAL A 48 4.26 23.34 7.44
CA VAL A 48 5.27 22.53 6.76
C VAL A 48 6.44 23.38 6.31
N MET A 49 6.18 24.53 5.67
CA MET A 49 7.22 25.46 5.23
C MET A 49 8.05 25.96 6.41
N GLN A 50 7.40 26.39 7.49
CA GLN A 50 8.11 26.81 8.72
C GLN A 50 9.01 25.69 9.26
N SER A 51 8.52 24.46 9.26
CA SER A 51 9.31 23.33 9.73
C SER A 51 10.50 23.04 8.81
N LEU A 52 10.31 23.05 7.49
CA LEU A 52 11.37 22.85 6.51
C LEU A 52 12.44 23.96 6.58
N GLU A 53 12.03 25.22 6.66
CA GLU A 53 12.94 26.37 6.75
C GLU A 53 13.82 26.31 8.00
N SER A 54 13.29 25.78 9.12
CA SER A 54 14.07 25.59 10.35
C SER A 54 15.23 24.59 10.22
N THR A 55 15.22 23.76 9.16
CA THR A 55 16.23 22.72 8.95
C THR A 55 17.41 23.16 8.10
N GLY A 56 17.27 24.24 7.33
CA GLY A 56 18.31 24.75 6.44
C GLY A 56 18.57 23.92 5.17
N TYR A 57 17.79 22.86 4.92
CA TYR A 57 17.87 22.11 3.67
C TYR A 57 17.14 22.84 2.54
N GLU A 58 17.67 22.72 1.33
CA GLU A 58 16.91 23.02 0.11
C GLU A 58 15.67 22.13 0.09
N HIS A 59 14.50 22.70 -0.19
CA HIS A 59 13.25 21.95 -0.04
C HIS A 59 12.19 22.30 -1.06
N GLU A 60 11.30 21.34 -1.28
CA GLU A 60 10.10 21.50 -2.08
C GLU A 60 8.90 20.81 -1.39
N ILE A 61 7.70 21.30 -1.71
CA ILE A 61 6.45 20.64 -1.37
C ILE A 61 5.80 20.15 -2.67
N VAL A 62 5.46 18.87 -2.72
CA VAL A 62 4.80 18.22 -3.85
C VAL A 62 3.40 17.81 -3.43
N TYR A 63 2.41 18.59 -3.86
CA TYR A 63 1.01 18.23 -3.73
C TYR A 63 0.57 17.34 -4.89
N VAL A 64 -0.27 16.36 -4.57
CA VAL A 64 -0.95 15.55 -5.59
C VAL A 64 -2.44 15.65 -5.36
N ASP A 65 -3.11 16.44 -6.19
CA ASP A 65 -4.55 16.62 -6.17
C ASP A 65 -5.23 15.43 -6.84
N ASP A 66 -5.89 14.60 -6.02
CA ASP A 66 -6.59 13.38 -6.39
C ASP A 66 -8.01 13.68 -6.92
N GLY A 67 -8.12 14.69 -7.79
CA GLY A 67 -9.36 15.12 -8.43
C GLY A 67 -10.36 15.77 -7.47
N SER A 68 -9.91 16.76 -6.69
CA SER A 68 -10.75 17.52 -5.77
C SER A 68 -11.86 18.32 -6.48
N SER A 69 -12.90 18.69 -5.73
CA SER A 69 -14.07 19.43 -6.23
C SER A 69 -14.56 20.53 -5.27
N ASP A 70 -13.82 20.81 -4.20
CA ASP A 70 -14.20 21.73 -3.12
C ASP A 70 -13.48 23.09 -3.17
N GLY A 71 -12.70 23.36 -4.23
CA GLY A 71 -11.82 24.54 -4.31
C GLY A 71 -10.35 24.26 -3.98
N SER A 72 -10.00 23.03 -3.58
CA SER A 72 -8.61 22.65 -3.30
C SER A 72 -7.72 22.79 -4.54
N THR A 73 -8.23 22.48 -5.72
CA THR A 73 -7.50 22.55 -7.00
C THR A 73 -6.99 23.97 -7.25
N GLU A 74 -7.88 24.96 -7.17
CA GLU A 74 -7.56 26.38 -7.40
C GLU A 74 -6.63 26.92 -6.32
N LEU A 75 -6.87 26.53 -5.05
CA LEU A 75 -6.00 26.94 -3.95
C LEU A 75 -4.57 26.41 -4.11
N LEU A 76 -4.40 25.18 -4.59
CA LEU A 76 -3.07 24.61 -4.84
C LEU A 76 -2.35 25.36 -5.97
N ASP A 77 -3.06 25.77 -7.03
CA ASP A 77 -2.50 26.61 -8.09
C ASP A 77 -2.02 27.97 -7.55
N GLU A 78 -2.82 28.62 -6.70
CA GLU A 78 -2.45 29.89 -6.07
C GLU A 78 -1.19 29.75 -5.20
N LEU A 79 -1.10 28.67 -4.41
CA LEU A 79 0.08 28.38 -3.58
C LEU A 79 1.32 28.17 -4.46
N ALA A 80 1.19 27.42 -5.55
CA ALA A 80 2.28 27.17 -6.51
C ALA A 80 2.68 28.43 -7.31
N ALA A 81 1.75 29.33 -7.58
CA ALA A 81 2.04 30.62 -8.21
C ALA A 81 2.79 31.56 -7.26
N THR A 82 2.52 31.45 -5.95
CA THR A 82 3.15 32.30 -4.92
C THR A 82 4.56 31.84 -4.56
N ASP A 83 4.81 30.52 -4.55
CA ASP A 83 6.11 29.94 -4.21
C ASP A 83 6.50 28.82 -5.18
N ALA A 84 7.61 29.03 -5.91
CA ALA A 84 8.11 28.07 -6.89
C ALA A 84 8.59 26.74 -6.28
N ARG A 85 8.81 26.70 -4.95
CA ARG A 85 9.10 25.46 -4.20
C ARG A 85 7.86 24.57 -4.05
N VAL A 86 6.66 25.13 -4.24
CA VAL A 86 5.40 24.38 -4.24
C VAL A 86 5.11 23.87 -5.65
N ARG A 87 4.96 22.55 -5.76
CA ARG A 87 4.76 21.82 -7.01
C ARG A 87 3.48 21.00 -6.91
N VAL A 88 2.71 20.95 -7.98
CA VAL A 88 1.39 20.32 -7.95
C VAL A 88 1.23 19.38 -9.14
N VAL A 89 0.70 18.18 -8.87
CA VAL A 89 0.26 17.21 -9.86
C VAL A 89 -1.24 17.05 -9.73
N HIS A 90 -2.00 17.43 -10.76
CA HIS A 90 -3.45 17.23 -10.78
C HIS A 90 -3.80 15.96 -11.53
N PHE A 91 -4.60 15.10 -10.91
CA PHE A 91 -5.16 13.93 -11.57
C PHE A 91 -6.42 14.27 -12.36
N SER A 92 -6.68 13.48 -13.41
CA SER A 92 -7.86 13.65 -14.26
C SER A 92 -9.19 13.29 -13.57
N ARG A 93 -9.12 12.64 -12.41
CA ARG A 93 -10.23 12.25 -11.52
C ARG A 93 -9.65 11.69 -10.22
N ASN A 94 -10.52 11.34 -9.27
CA ASN A 94 -10.11 10.57 -8.11
C ASN A 94 -9.67 9.14 -8.49
N PHE A 95 -8.45 8.78 -8.11
CA PHE A 95 -7.83 7.45 -8.19
C PHE A 95 -7.54 6.86 -6.80
N GLY A 96 -7.44 7.69 -5.76
CA GLY A 96 -7.21 7.31 -4.38
C GLY A 96 -5.81 7.65 -3.88
N GLN A 97 -5.63 7.51 -2.57
CA GLN A 97 -4.41 7.93 -1.86
C GLN A 97 -3.12 7.22 -2.32
N GLN A 98 -3.17 5.91 -2.60
CA GLN A 98 -1.97 5.13 -2.98
C GLN A 98 -1.45 5.53 -4.38
N PRO A 99 -2.29 5.65 -5.42
CA PRO A 99 -1.90 6.26 -6.69
C PRO A 99 -1.34 7.68 -6.54
N ALA A 100 -2.00 8.53 -5.74
CA ALA A 100 -1.54 9.90 -5.49
C ALA A 100 -0.15 9.93 -4.85
N LEU A 101 0.09 9.06 -3.87
CA LEU A 101 1.39 8.90 -3.26
C LEU A 101 2.46 8.45 -4.27
N GLN A 102 2.15 7.48 -5.12
CA GLN A 102 3.08 7.04 -6.16
C GLN A 102 3.46 8.17 -7.12
N ALA A 103 2.48 8.97 -7.57
CA ALA A 103 2.73 10.11 -8.42
C ALA A 103 3.61 11.17 -7.73
N GLY A 104 3.34 11.44 -6.46
CA GLY A 104 4.11 12.41 -5.67
C GLY A 104 5.55 11.96 -5.45
N LEU A 105 5.77 10.69 -5.13
CA LEU A 105 7.11 10.10 -5.07
C LEU A 105 7.85 10.23 -6.42
N ALA A 106 7.17 9.95 -7.54
CA ALA A 106 7.74 10.08 -8.88
C ALA A 106 8.06 11.53 -9.27
N ALA A 107 7.26 12.49 -8.80
CA ALA A 107 7.45 13.92 -9.09
C ALA A 107 8.49 14.60 -8.18
N SER A 108 8.77 14.01 -7.01
CA SER A 108 9.71 14.52 -6.02
C SER A 108 11.17 14.46 -6.51
N ARG A 109 11.98 15.43 -6.09
CA ARG A 109 13.41 15.56 -6.47
C ARG A 109 14.41 15.46 -5.32
N GLY A 110 13.95 15.61 -4.08
CA GLY A 110 14.79 15.65 -2.89
C GLY A 110 15.58 14.36 -2.63
N ASP A 111 16.74 14.47 -2.01
CA ASP A 111 17.56 13.36 -1.53
C ASP A 111 16.86 12.57 -0.41
N ALA A 112 16.02 13.26 0.37
CA ALA A 112 15.05 12.65 1.28
C ALA A 112 13.63 13.06 0.88
N VAL A 113 12.68 12.13 1.00
CA VAL A 113 11.26 12.35 0.70
C VAL A 113 10.43 12.04 1.92
N ILE A 114 9.75 13.05 2.43
CA ILE A 114 8.82 12.94 3.55
C ILE A 114 7.43 12.79 2.96
N VAL A 115 6.71 11.75 3.36
CA VAL A 115 5.33 11.52 2.96
C VAL A 115 4.45 11.92 4.13
N MET A 116 3.39 12.70 3.88
CA MET A 116 2.49 13.21 4.92
C MET A 116 1.04 13.26 4.43
N ASP A 117 0.08 13.01 5.32
CA ASP A 117 -1.35 13.21 5.02
C ASP A 117 -1.71 14.71 5.04
N SER A 118 -2.70 15.15 4.24
CA SER A 118 -3.10 16.56 4.11
C SER A 118 -4.10 17.06 5.17
N ASP A 119 -4.49 16.24 6.14
CA ASP A 119 -5.62 16.48 7.04
C ASP A 119 -5.25 17.10 8.40
N LEU A 120 -4.05 17.71 8.50
CA LEU A 120 -3.44 18.27 9.71
C LEU A 120 -3.23 17.27 10.87
N GLN A 121 -3.45 15.97 10.69
CA GLN A 121 -3.21 14.99 11.76
C GLN A 121 -1.73 14.74 12.01
N ASP A 122 -0.93 14.74 10.96
CA ASP A 122 0.51 14.54 11.04
C ASP A 122 1.17 15.86 11.44
N ASP A 123 2.02 15.81 12.47
CA ASP A 123 2.70 16.99 13.00
C ASP A 123 3.96 17.31 12.18
N PRO A 124 3.99 18.44 11.44
CA PRO A 124 5.17 18.84 10.66
C PRO A 124 6.41 19.06 11.54
N GLN A 125 6.27 19.34 12.85
CA GLN A 125 7.42 19.50 13.76
C GLN A 125 8.22 18.20 13.96
N ALA A 126 7.73 17.06 13.46
CA ALA A 126 8.51 15.83 13.40
C ALA A 126 9.57 15.82 12.28
N ILE A 127 9.45 16.68 11.25
CA ILE A 127 10.35 16.73 10.08
C ILE A 127 11.84 16.84 10.48
N PRO A 128 12.25 17.77 11.38
CA PRO A 128 13.66 17.87 11.78
C PRO A 128 14.18 16.61 12.47
N ARG A 129 13.32 15.91 13.24
CA ARG A 129 13.69 14.65 13.90
C ARG A 129 13.88 13.53 12.88
N PHE A 130 13.02 13.45 11.87
CA PHE A 130 13.19 12.48 10.78
C PHE A 130 14.50 12.72 10.03
N LEU A 131 14.83 13.97 9.73
CA LEU A 131 16.08 14.33 9.05
C LEU A 131 17.31 13.99 9.91
N ALA A 132 17.26 14.23 11.23
CA ALA A 132 18.34 13.82 12.13
C ALA A 132 18.58 12.29 12.12
N LYS A 133 17.52 11.48 12.03
CA LYS A 133 17.63 10.02 11.90
C LYS A 133 18.16 9.61 10.52
N TRP A 134 17.74 10.30 9.47
CA TRP A 134 18.27 10.09 8.12
C TRP A 134 19.78 10.37 8.05
N GLU A 135 20.24 11.46 8.64
CA GLU A 135 21.67 11.78 8.78
C GLU A 135 22.44 10.76 9.64
N ALA A 136 21.77 10.09 10.60
CA ALA A 136 22.32 8.95 11.32
C ALA A 136 22.40 7.65 10.47
N GLY A 137 22.04 7.72 9.19
CA GLY A 137 22.13 6.64 8.20
C GLY A 137 20.91 5.74 8.10
N PHE A 138 19.77 6.09 8.69
CA PHE A 138 18.53 5.36 8.47
C PHE A 138 17.91 5.78 7.13
N GLU A 139 17.75 4.83 6.22
CA GLU A 139 17.18 5.07 4.89
C GLU A 139 15.64 5.20 4.93
N VAL A 140 15.01 4.67 5.98
CA VAL A 140 13.56 4.79 6.22
C VAL A 140 13.29 5.17 7.66
N VAL A 141 12.53 6.25 7.87
CA VAL A 141 12.09 6.68 9.20
C VAL A 141 10.57 6.76 9.17
N TYR A 142 9.89 5.98 10.01
CA TYR A 142 8.41 5.97 10.04
C TYR A 142 7.87 6.48 11.36
N ALA A 143 6.76 7.20 11.30
CA ALA A 143 6.08 7.67 12.50
C ALA A 143 5.40 6.50 13.23
N ILE A 144 5.68 6.36 14.53
CA ILE A 144 4.95 5.48 15.44
C ILE A 144 3.97 6.32 16.26
N ARG A 145 2.69 5.96 16.21
CA ARG A 145 1.64 6.67 16.96
C ARG A 145 1.71 6.34 18.45
N LEU A 146 1.92 7.35 19.30
CA LEU A 146 2.04 7.16 20.75
C LEU A 146 0.71 6.85 21.47
N LYS A 147 -0.41 7.43 21.02
CA LYS A 147 -1.73 7.25 21.68
C LYS A 147 -2.87 7.19 20.65
N ARG A 148 -3.63 6.09 20.67
CA ARG A 148 -4.91 5.97 19.98
C ARG A 148 -6.05 6.17 20.98
N LYS A 149 -6.74 7.32 20.92
CA LYS A 149 -8.09 7.44 21.48
C LYS A 149 -9.07 6.75 20.51
N GLU A 150 -9.03 5.42 20.45
CA GLU A 150 -9.96 4.64 19.63
C GLU A 150 -11.00 3.91 20.47
N ASN A 151 -12.19 3.77 19.91
CA ASN A 151 -13.29 3.01 20.49
C ASN A 151 -12.86 1.54 20.68
N LEU A 152 -13.23 0.91 21.80
CA LEU A 152 -12.73 -0.42 22.21
C LEU A 152 -12.93 -1.50 21.13
N VAL A 153 -14.05 -1.42 20.40
CA VAL A 153 -14.39 -2.32 19.29
C VAL A 153 -13.41 -2.17 18.12
N LYS A 154 -13.08 -0.94 17.71
CA LYS A 154 -12.09 -0.69 16.65
C LYS A 154 -10.73 -1.23 17.04
N ARG A 155 -10.32 -1.00 18.30
CA ARG A 155 -9.05 -1.51 18.84
C ARG A 155 -8.97 -3.05 18.78
N PHE A 156 -10.07 -3.75 19.06
CA PHE A 156 -10.13 -5.21 18.98
C PHE A 156 -9.93 -5.71 17.54
N PHE A 157 -10.72 -5.20 16.58
CA PHE A 157 -10.59 -5.59 15.16
C PHE A 157 -9.22 -5.23 14.59
N PHE A 158 -8.69 -4.05 14.95
CA PHE A 158 -7.37 -3.63 14.48
C PHE A 158 -6.26 -4.52 15.03
N ARG A 159 -6.31 -4.88 16.32
CA ARG A 159 -5.35 -5.80 16.94
C ARG A 159 -5.44 -7.20 16.35
N GLY A 160 -6.66 -7.67 16.04
CA GLY A 160 -6.89 -8.93 15.33
C GLY A 160 -6.29 -8.92 13.92
N PHE A 161 -6.56 -7.88 13.14
CA PHE A 161 -6.01 -7.70 11.80
C PHE A 161 -4.48 -7.69 11.80
N TYR A 162 -3.84 -6.90 12.67
CA TYR A 162 -2.38 -6.85 12.73
C TYR A 162 -1.75 -8.15 13.25
N ARG A 163 -2.39 -8.86 14.18
CA ARG A 163 -1.92 -10.19 14.58
C ARG A 163 -1.92 -11.18 13.42
N VAL A 164 -3.03 -11.23 12.69
CA VAL A 164 -3.14 -12.09 11.51
C VAL A 164 -2.10 -11.65 10.49
N LEU A 165 -2.03 -10.37 10.15
CA LEU A 165 -1.07 -9.83 9.19
C LEU A 165 0.38 -10.16 9.55
N GLN A 166 0.76 -10.03 10.82
CA GLN A 166 2.11 -10.39 11.29
C GLN A 166 2.39 -11.89 11.23
N GLN A 167 1.39 -12.74 11.46
CA GLN A 167 1.54 -14.19 11.37
C GLN A 167 1.62 -14.69 9.93
N ILE A 168 0.95 -14.00 9.00
CA ILE A 168 0.80 -14.47 7.61
C ILE A 168 1.70 -13.73 6.62
N SER A 169 2.24 -12.56 6.99
CA SER A 169 3.12 -11.77 6.15
C SER A 169 4.54 -12.31 6.23
N ALA A 170 5.17 -12.51 5.08
CA ALA A 170 6.57 -12.92 5.00
C ALA A 170 7.55 -11.85 5.54
N THR A 171 7.09 -10.62 5.75
CA THR A 171 7.92 -9.49 6.20
C THR A 171 7.26 -8.80 7.41
N PRO A 172 7.98 -8.57 8.53
CA PRO A 172 7.38 -8.06 9.76
C PRO A 172 6.93 -6.59 9.68
N ILE A 173 5.69 -6.35 9.24
CA ILE A 173 5.14 -4.99 9.13
C ILE A 173 4.94 -4.38 10.54
N PRO A 174 5.54 -3.21 10.85
CA PRO A 174 5.38 -2.55 12.13
C PRO A 174 3.93 -2.11 12.36
N VAL A 175 3.41 -2.41 13.56
CA VAL A 175 2.05 -2.04 13.97
C VAL A 175 1.98 -0.52 14.17
N ASP A 176 0.87 0.09 13.77
CA ASP A 176 0.61 1.54 13.93
C ASP A 176 1.52 2.47 13.11
N ALA A 177 2.27 1.93 12.15
CA ALA A 177 3.03 2.71 11.18
C ALA A 177 2.13 3.16 10.02
N GLY A 178 1.79 4.45 9.98
CA GLY A 178 1.05 5.05 8.87
C GLY A 178 1.93 5.34 7.65
N ASN A 179 1.41 6.18 6.75
CA ASN A 179 2.16 6.71 5.61
C ASN A 179 3.21 7.74 6.07
N PHE A 180 2.95 8.46 7.17
CA PHE A 180 3.84 9.51 7.68
C PHE A 180 5.24 8.98 7.99
N GLY A 181 6.23 9.59 7.35
CA GLY A 181 7.63 9.20 7.50
C GLY A 181 8.52 9.75 6.39
N LEU A 182 9.82 9.55 6.56
CA LEU A 182 10.88 9.92 5.63
C LEU A 182 11.42 8.67 4.94
N ILE A 183 11.71 8.80 3.64
CA ILE A 183 12.34 7.78 2.81
C ILE A 183 13.50 8.41 2.03
N ASP A 184 14.67 7.79 2.07
CA ASP A 184 15.83 8.15 1.25
C ASP A 184 15.55 7.97 -0.25
N ARG A 185 16.09 8.84 -1.09
CA ARG A 185 15.94 8.81 -2.55
C ARG A 185 16.24 7.43 -3.16
N ARG A 186 17.23 6.72 -2.64
CA ARG A 186 17.55 5.35 -3.08
C ARG A 186 16.35 4.42 -2.92
N VAL A 187 15.70 4.48 -1.77
CA VAL A 187 14.54 3.65 -1.45
C VAL A 187 13.31 4.07 -2.27
N VAL A 188 13.13 5.38 -2.49
CA VAL A 188 12.09 5.89 -3.39
C VAL A 188 12.23 5.31 -4.80
N ASN A 189 13.46 5.29 -5.33
CA ASN A 189 13.72 4.75 -6.67
C ASN A 189 13.38 3.25 -6.76
N GLU A 190 13.71 2.45 -5.75
CA GLU A 190 13.31 1.04 -5.71
C GLU A 190 11.79 0.87 -5.65
N LEU A 191 11.11 1.64 -4.79
CA LEU A 191 9.64 1.61 -4.67
C LEU A 191 8.93 2.02 -5.98
N LEU A 192 9.54 2.89 -6.79
CA LEU A 192 8.99 3.29 -8.08
C LEU A 192 9.13 2.17 -9.13
N ASN A 193 10.23 1.40 -9.08
CA ASN A 193 10.52 0.29 -10.00
C ASN A 193 9.70 -0.98 -9.75
N LEU A 194 9.04 -1.08 -8.59
CA LEU A 194 8.18 -2.19 -8.23
C LEU A 194 7.00 -2.37 -9.21
N PRO A 195 6.79 -3.56 -9.81
CA PRO A 195 5.74 -3.77 -10.81
C PRO A 195 4.32 -3.81 -10.24
N GLU A 196 4.15 -3.84 -8.93
CA GLU A 196 2.86 -4.05 -8.25
C GLU A 196 1.86 -2.94 -8.58
N VAL A 197 0.69 -3.35 -9.10
CA VAL A 197 -0.43 -2.46 -9.41
C VAL A 197 -1.19 -2.07 -8.13
N SER A 198 -1.51 -3.06 -7.28
CA SER A 198 -2.20 -2.84 -6.00
C SER A 198 -1.21 -2.53 -4.88
N ARG A 199 -0.75 -1.28 -4.82
CA ARG A 199 0.27 -0.85 -3.86
C ARG A 199 -0.31 -0.63 -2.46
N PHE A 200 0.33 -1.23 -1.46
CA PHE A 200 0.10 -0.94 -0.05
C PHE A 200 1.41 -0.40 0.53
N TYR A 201 1.53 0.93 0.53
CA TYR A 201 2.77 1.62 0.84
C TYR A 201 3.43 1.22 2.18
N PRO A 202 2.71 1.11 3.32
CA PRO A 202 3.34 0.69 4.57
C PRO A 202 3.98 -0.69 4.49
N GLY A 203 3.39 -1.62 3.74
CA GLY A 203 3.96 -2.95 3.50
C GLY A 203 5.13 -2.90 2.53
N LEU A 204 5.01 -2.20 1.40
CA LEU A 204 6.09 -2.09 0.40
C LEU A 204 7.32 -1.39 0.96
N ARG A 205 7.14 -0.31 1.75
CA ARG A 205 8.21 0.39 2.47
C ARG A 205 8.99 -0.55 3.40
N HIS A 206 8.30 -1.53 4.00
CA HIS A 206 8.98 -2.52 4.83
C HIS A 206 9.66 -3.61 3.99
N TRP A 207 8.98 -4.09 2.94
CA TRP A 207 9.42 -5.17 2.05
C TRP A 207 10.76 -4.89 1.36
N VAL A 208 11.03 -3.64 0.98
CA VAL A 208 12.30 -3.24 0.34
C VAL A 208 13.55 -3.46 1.21
N GLY A 209 13.40 -3.68 2.52
CA GLY A 209 14.46 -4.25 3.37
C GLY A 209 15.61 -3.32 3.78
N PHE A 210 15.55 -2.02 3.45
CA PHE A 210 16.54 -1.01 3.83
C PHE A 210 16.61 -0.76 5.35
N ARG A 211 17.60 0.01 5.82
CA ARG A 211 17.73 0.36 7.25
C ARG A 211 16.58 1.24 7.71
N GLN A 212 15.75 0.75 8.64
CA GLN A 212 14.54 1.47 9.09
C GLN A 212 14.56 1.73 10.60
N CYS A 213 14.00 2.86 11.02
CA CYS A 213 13.69 3.13 12.43
C CYS A 213 12.31 3.75 12.59
N GLY A 214 11.68 3.46 13.74
CA GLY A 214 10.45 4.13 14.14
C GLY A 214 10.74 5.33 15.03
N GLU A 215 10.11 6.46 14.72
CA GLU A 215 10.19 7.69 15.50
C GLU A 215 8.81 7.96 16.12
N PRO A 216 8.70 8.06 17.46
CA PRO A 216 7.43 8.35 18.11
C PRO A 216 6.92 9.74 17.76
N VAL A 217 5.66 9.83 17.32
CA VAL A 217 4.99 11.10 16.99
C VAL A 217 3.59 11.11 17.58
N GLU A 218 3.20 12.24 18.17
CA GLU A 218 1.82 12.50 18.56
C GLU A 218 1.01 12.95 17.34
N ARG A 219 -0.13 12.31 17.09
CA ARG A 219 -1.06 12.79 16.05
C ARG A 219 -2.05 13.77 16.67
N ALA A 220 -2.25 14.90 16.00
CA ALA A 220 -3.32 15.82 16.34
C ALA A 220 -4.69 15.16 16.10
N ALA A 221 -5.71 15.64 16.80
CA ALA A 221 -7.09 15.29 16.45
C ALA A 221 -7.40 15.85 15.06
N ARG A 222 -8.20 15.10 14.29
CA ARG A 222 -8.63 15.54 12.97
C ARG A 222 -9.44 16.84 13.08
N HIS A 223 -9.26 17.74 12.11
CA HIS A 223 -10.03 18.99 12.05
C HIS A 223 -11.53 18.73 11.78
N ASP A 224 -11.85 17.75 10.94
CA ASP A 224 -13.19 17.25 10.67
C ASP A 224 -13.47 15.91 11.38
N ASN A 225 -14.66 15.77 11.97
CA ASN A 225 -15.07 14.54 12.67
C ASN A 225 -15.52 13.40 11.72
N GLU A 226 -15.38 13.59 10.41
CA GLU A 226 -15.87 12.63 9.42
C GLU A 226 -14.81 11.59 9.00
N PRO A 227 -15.15 10.29 9.00
CA PRO A 227 -14.24 9.25 8.56
C PRO A 227 -14.21 9.17 7.02
N ARG A 228 -13.10 9.65 6.42
CA ARG A 228 -12.87 9.53 4.96
C ARG A 228 -12.82 8.11 4.41
N VAL A 229 -12.46 7.14 5.25
CA VAL A 229 -12.47 5.73 4.87
C VAL A 229 -13.65 5.07 5.56
N SER A 230 -14.61 4.63 4.75
CA SER A 230 -15.75 3.86 5.22
C SER A 230 -15.30 2.50 5.78
N PHE A 231 -16.15 1.87 6.60
CA PHE A 231 -15.91 0.52 7.10
C PHE A 231 -15.62 -0.49 5.97
N TRP A 232 -16.37 -0.41 4.86
CA TRP A 232 -16.15 -1.26 3.69
C TRP A 232 -14.82 -0.96 2.97
N GLY A 233 -14.37 0.30 2.99
CA GLY A 233 -13.04 0.69 2.51
C GLY A 233 -11.92 0.05 3.33
N LEU A 234 -12.07 0.02 4.66
CA LEU A 234 -11.12 -0.66 5.57
C LEU A 234 -11.07 -2.17 5.30
N VAL A 235 -12.23 -2.82 5.10
CA VAL A 235 -12.28 -4.25 4.75
C VAL A 235 -11.59 -4.52 3.41
N ARG A 236 -11.80 -3.65 2.41
CA ARG A 236 -11.11 -3.74 1.11
C ARG A 236 -9.58 -3.62 1.26
N LEU A 237 -9.09 -2.66 2.04
CA LEU A 237 -7.66 -2.49 2.32
C LEU A 237 -7.07 -3.71 3.03
N ALA A 238 -7.77 -4.23 4.05
CA ALA A 238 -7.36 -5.43 4.77
C ALA A 238 -7.27 -6.65 3.83
N LYS A 239 -8.27 -6.84 2.96
CA LYS A 239 -8.26 -7.88 1.93
C LYS A 239 -7.07 -7.70 0.99
N THR A 240 -6.81 -6.49 0.50
CA THR A 240 -5.65 -6.21 -0.34
C THR A 240 -4.35 -6.58 0.37
N ALA A 241 -4.16 -6.19 1.63
CA ALA A 241 -2.96 -6.54 2.39
C ALA A 241 -2.79 -8.06 2.56
N ILE A 242 -3.84 -8.77 3.00
CA ILE A 242 -3.79 -10.22 3.26
C ILE A 242 -3.38 -10.99 2.00
N PHE A 243 -4.04 -10.73 0.87
CA PHE A 243 -3.79 -11.49 -0.36
C PHE A 243 -2.56 -11.01 -1.14
N SER A 244 -2.07 -9.78 -0.94
CA SER A 244 -0.85 -9.31 -1.62
C SER A 244 0.43 -9.78 -0.91
N PHE A 245 0.36 -9.96 0.41
CA PHE A 245 1.54 -10.33 1.22
C PHE A 245 1.46 -11.73 1.83
N SER A 246 0.45 -12.53 1.49
CA SER A 246 0.30 -13.88 2.04
C SER A 246 -0.30 -14.90 1.08
N ALA A 247 0.28 -16.10 1.10
CA ALA A 247 -0.27 -17.31 0.49
C ALA A 247 -1.20 -18.10 1.44
N VAL A 248 -1.39 -17.64 2.68
CA VAL A 248 -2.19 -18.34 3.71
C VAL A 248 -3.66 -18.56 3.30
N PRO A 249 -4.37 -17.62 2.64
CA PRO A 249 -5.72 -17.88 2.17
C PRO A 249 -5.81 -19.08 1.22
N LEU A 250 -4.80 -19.25 0.36
CA LEU A 250 -4.69 -20.42 -0.51
C LEU A 250 -4.29 -21.68 0.28
N GLY A 251 -3.37 -21.53 1.24
CA GLY A 251 -2.92 -22.62 2.11
C GLY A 251 -4.04 -23.24 2.95
N ALA A 252 -4.99 -22.43 3.43
CA ALA A 252 -6.17 -22.88 4.16
C ALA A 252 -7.04 -23.87 3.36
N PHE A 253 -6.99 -23.81 2.02
CA PHE A 253 -7.73 -24.73 1.16
C PHE A 253 -7.15 -26.15 1.23
N TYR A 254 -5.83 -26.32 1.42
CA TYR A 254 -5.26 -27.66 1.62
C TYR A 254 -5.82 -28.31 2.89
N HIS A 255 -6.00 -27.53 3.95
CA HIS A 255 -6.59 -28.02 5.20
C HIS A 255 -8.08 -28.32 5.06
N LEU A 256 -8.83 -27.44 4.39
CA LEU A 256 -10.26 -27.65 4.17
C LEU A 256 -10.52 -28.84 3.24
N ALA A 257 -9.73 -28.98 2.16
CA ALA A 257 -9.77 -30.14 1.29
C ALA A 257 -9.39 -31.43 2.04
N GLY A 258 -8.39 -31.38 2.91
CA GLY A 258 -8.01 -32.50 3.78
C GLY A 258 -9.15 -32.91 4.73
N LEU A 259 -9.83 -31.93 5.36
CA LEU A 259 -10.98 -32.18 6.21
C LEU A 259 -12.16 -32.77 5.43
N SER A 260 -12.47 -32.21 4.26
CA SER A 260 -13.52 -32.74 3.38
C SER A 260 -13.22 -34.15 2.90
N CYS A 261 -11.95 -34.46 2.61
CA CYS A 261 -11.49 -35.80 2.26
C CYS A 261 -11.69 -36.78 3.42
N LEU A 262 -11.34 -36.37 4.65
CA LEU A 262 -11.55 -37.17 5.86
C LEU A 262 -13.04 -37.44 6.12
N VAL A 263 -13.89 -36.41 6.01
CA VAL A 263 -15.36 -36.55 6.16
C VAL A 263 -15.93 -37.47 5.10
N PHE A 264 -15.47 -37.37 3.85
CA PHE A 264 -15.90 -38.26 2.76
C PHE A 264 -15.57 -39.72 3.05
N PHE A 265 -14.31 -40.02 3.39
CA PHE A 265 -13.92 -41.39 3.72
C PHE A 265 -14.63 -41.90 4.98
N GLY A 266 -14.90 -41.04 5.97
CA GLY A 266 -15.69 -41.36 7.15
C GLY A 266 -17.14 -41.75 6.80
N LEU A 267 -17.81 -40.95 5.96
CA LEU A 267 -19.19 -41.22 5.50
C LEU A 267 -19.27 -42.48 4.64
N VAL A 268 -18.29 -42.71 3.75
CA VAL A 268 -18.19 -43.93 2.95
C VAL A 268 -18.00 -45.15 3.85
N GLY A 269 -17.08 -45.09 4.82
CA GLY A 269 -16.83 -46.17 5.78
C GLY A 269 -18.07 -46.49 6.63
N PHE A 270 -18.74 -45.46 7.15
CA PHE A 270 -19.99 -45.59 7.92
C PHE A 270 -21.11 -46.24 7.09
N SER A 271 -21.29 -45.78 5.84
CA SER A 271 -22.28 -46.34 4.92
C SER A 271 -21.98 -47.79 4.54
N MET A 272 -20.70 -48.13 4.28
CA MET A 272 -20.30 -49.51 4.00
C MET A 272 -20.50 -50.45 5.19
N TYR A 273 -20.17 -50.00 6.41
CA TYR A 273 -20.40 -50.76 7.63
C TYR A 273 -21.89 -51.11 7.79
N HIS A 274 -22.77 -50.12 7.65
CA HIS A 274 -24.22 -50.33 7.77
C HIS A 274 -24.77 -51.26 6.67
N LYS A 275 -24.26 -51.15 5.45
CA LYS A 275 -24.65 -52.04 4.34
C LYS A 275 -24.23 -53.49 4.56
N LEU A 276 -23.03 -53.73 5.10
CA LEU A 276 -22.45 -55.07 5.22
C LEU A 276 -22.91 -55.82 6.48
N TRP A 277 -23.13 -55.11 7.59
CA TRP A 277 -23.43 -55.75 8.88
C TRP A 277 -24.86 -55.59 9.37
N SER A 278 -25.53 -54.46 9.12
CA SER A 278 -26.86 -54.20 9.71
C SER A 278 -28.05 -54.45 8.79
N GLY A 279 -27.85 -54.60 7.48
CA GLY A 279 -28.94 -54.86 6.51
C GLY A 279 -29.95 -53.71 6.33
N GLU A 280 -29.97 -52.72 7.22
CA GLU A 280 -30.79 -51.52 7.15
C GLU A 280 -30.09 -50.41 6.34
N ALA A 281 -30.16 -50.51 5.02
CA ALA A 281 -29.77 -49.40 4.16
C ALA A 281 -30.88 -48.34 4.14
N ILE A 282 -30.75 -47.32 4.99
CA ILE A 282 -31.68 -46.17 5.06
C ILE A 282 -31.74 -45.46 3.69
N PRO A 283 -32.93 -45.12 3.16
CA PRO A 283 -33.08 -44.44 1.88
C PRO A 283 -32.32 -43.10 1.80
N GLY A 284 -31.34 -43.04 0.89
CA GLY A 284 -30.24 -42.07 0.86
C GLY A 284 -30.52 -40.68 0.29
N TRP A 285 -31.74 -40.16 0.37
CA TRP A 285 -32.03 -38.80 -0.12
C TRP A 285 -31.35 -37.73 0.75
N THR A 286 -31.47 -37.82 2.07
CA THR A 286 -30.86 -36.85 2.99
C THR A 286 -29.34 -36.91 2.98
N SER A 287 -28.75 -38.11 2.94
CA SER A 287 -27.30 -38.28 2.85
C SER A 287 -26.73 -37.84 1.49
N GLY A 288 -27.45 -38.10 0.40
CA GLY A 288 -27.12 -37.61 -0.93
C GLY A 288 -27.18 -36.09 -1.03
N LEU A 289 -28.25 -35.48 -0.51
CA LEU A 289 -28.44 -34.02 -0.49
C LEU A 289 -27.38 -33.32 0.37
N LEU A 290 -27.07 -33.85 1.56
CA LEU A 290 -26.03 -33.29 2.43
C LEU A 290 -24.64 -33.40 1.79
N THR A 291 -24.31 -34.55 1.19
CA THR A 291 -23.02 -34.75 0.52
C THR A 291 -22.88 -33.82 -0.69
N ALA A 292 -23.91 -33.76 -1.54
CA ALA A 292 -23.94 -32.87 -2.70
C ALA A 292 -23.87 -31.39 -2.29
N SER A 293 -24.58 -30.98 -1.24
CA SER A 293 -24.55 -29.60 -0.72
C SER A 293 -23.20 -29.24 -0.12
N PHE A 294 -22.58 -30.16 0.62
CA PHE A 294 -21.25 -29.97 1.20
C PHE A 294 -20.18 -29.79 0.12
N PHE A 295 -20.10 -30.73 -0.83
CA PHE A 295 -19.16 -30.62 -1.96
C PHE A 295 -19.48 -29.45 -2.88
N GLY A 296 -20.76 -29.12 -3.09
CA GLY A 296 -21.17 -27.93 -3.84
C GLY A 296 -20.65 -26.65 -3.19
N THR A 297 -20.80 -26.52 -1.87
CA THR A 297 -20.31 -25.37 -1.10
C THR A 297 -18.78 -25.30 -1.11
N LEU A 298 -18.10 -26.44 -0.93
CA LEU A 298 -16.64 -26.51 -0.96
C LEU A 298 -16.07 -26.11 -2.32
N ASN A 299 -16.65 -26.61 -3.41
CA ASN A 299 -16.24 -26.26 -4.77
C ASN A 299 -16.49 -24.78 -5.07
N ALA A 300 -17.65 -24.24 -4.68
CA ALA A 300 -17.97 -22.83 -4.83
C ALA A 300 -16.96 -21.93 -4.09
N LEU A 301 -16.57 -22.32 -2.87
CA LEU A 301 -15.54 -21.62 -2.10
C LEU A 301 -14.17 -21.69 -2.78
N GLY A 302 -13.77 -22.85 -3.30
CA GLY A 302 -12.52 -23.03 -4.06
C GLY A 302 -12.47 -22.14 -5.30
N ILE A 303 -13.55 -22.11 -6.08
CA ILE A 303 -13.68 -21.24 -7.26
C ILE A 303 -13.64 -19.76 -6.85
N ALA A 304 -14.27 -19.36 -5.74
CA ALA A 304 -14.25 -17.98 -5.27
C ALA A 304 -12.82 -17.51 -4.92
N ILE A 305 -12.03 -18.35 -4.24
CA ILE A 305 -10.63 -18.03 -3.90
C ILE A 305 -9.75 -18.00 -5.15
N LEU A 306 -9.87 -19.00 -6.04
CA LEU A 306 -9.15 -19.00 -7.31
C LEU A 306 -9.50 -17.77 -8.14
N GLY A 307 -10.78 -17.39 -8.18
CA GLY A 307 -11.26 -16.17 -8.81
C GLY A 307 -10.59 -14.92 -8.25
N GLU A 308 -10.38 -14.82 -6.94
CA GLU A 308 -9.65 -13.70 -6.32
C GLU A 308 -8.19 -13.60 -6.80
N TYR A 309 -7.49 -14.73 -6.88
CA TYR A 309 -6.12 -14.76 -7.40
C TYR A 309 -6.08 -14.48 -8.90
N VAL A 310 -7.01 -15.03 -9.68
CA VAL A 310 -7.13 -14.76 -11.12
C VAL A 310 -7.41 -13.29 -11.37
N ILE A 311 -8.26 -12.63 -10.57
CA ILE A 311 -8.50 -11.17 -10.68
C ILE A 311 -7.21 -10.39 -10.40
N ARG A 312 -6.40 -10.78 -9.42
CA ARG A 312 -5.12 -10.11 -9.14
C ARG A 312 -4.12 -10.28 -10.27
N ILE A 313 -4.02 -11.49 -10.82
CA ILE A 313 -3.20 -11.75 -12.00
C ILE A 313 -3.73 -10.93 -13.18
N PHE A 314 -5.05 -10.91 -13.39
CA PHE A 314 -5.71 -10.13 -14.43
C PHE A 314 -5.39 -8.62 -14.31
N ASP A 315 -5.51 -8.05 -13.11
CA ASP A 315 -5.19 -6.64 -12.86
C ASP A 315 -3.71 -6.34 -13.10
N GLN A 316 -2.82 -7.28 -12.75
CA GLN A 316 -1.37 -7.16 -13.00
C GLN A 316 -1.04 -7.21 -14.50
N VAL A 317 -1.73 -8.04 -15.29
CA VAL A 317 -1.48 -8.17 -16.75
C VAL A 317 -2.27 -7.16 -17.60
N ARG A 318 -3.29 -6.50 -17.03
CA ARG A 318 -4.09 -5.49 -17.75
C ARG A 318 -3.27 -4.27 -18.18
N LEU A 319 -2.15 -4.02 -17.50
CA LEU A 319 -1.21 -2.92 -17.78
C LEU A 319 -1.88 -1.54 -17.89
N ARG A 320 -3.01 -1.35 -17.19
CA ARG A 320 -3.65 -0.04 -17.09
C ARG A 320 -2.79 0.83 -16.17
N PRO A 321 -2.51 2.10 -16.53
CA PRO A 321 -1.77 2.98 -15.65
C PRO A 321 -2.52 3.22 -14.33
N THR A 322 -1.78 3.30 -13.23
CA THR A 322 -2.33 3.44 -11.87
C THR A 322 -3.09 4.76 -11.67
N PHE A 323 -2.68 5.81 -12.37
CA PHE A 323 -3.31 7.13 -12.38
C PHE A 323 -3.12 7.80 -13.74
N ILE A 324 -3.86 8.87 -13.99
CA ILE A 324 -3.71 9.73 -15.17
C ILE A 324 -3.55 11.17 -14.68
N VAL A 325 -2.45 11.81 -15.10
CA VAL A 325 -2.19 13.22 -14.83
C VAL A 325 -2.92 14.05 -15.86
N ASP A 326 -3.72 15.00 -15.39
CA ASP A 326 -4.38 16.00 -16.24
C ASP A 326 -3.42 17.13 -16.58
N ARG A 327 -2.88 17.78 -15.53
CA ARG A 327 -1.90 18.86 -15.67
C ARG A 327 -0.97 18.93 -14.46
N THR A 328 0.11 19.69 -14.59
CA THR A 328 1.08 19.92 -13.52
C THR A 328 1.45 21.39 -13.43
N VAL A 329 1.76 21.86 -12.21
CA VAL A 329 2.25 23.22 -11.94
C VAL A 329 3.61 23.13 -11.25
N ASN A 330 4.61 23.87 -11.74
CA ASN A 330 6.00 23.84 -11.29
C ASN A 330 6.69 22.45 -11.33
N VAL A 331 6.13 21.48 -12.05
CA VAL A 331 6.75 20.17 -12.30
C VAL A 331 7.34 20.19 -13.70
N THR A 332 8.67 20.14 -13.82
CA THR A 332 9.29 19.89 -15.13
C THR A 332 9.11 18.42 -15.45
N THR A 333 8.24 18.11 -16.41
CA THR A 333 8.01 16.75 -16.88
C THR A 333 9.27 16.21 -17.53
N THR A 334 10.06 15.43 -16.80
CA THR A 334 10.99 14.50 -17.44
C THR A 334 10.10 13.45 -18.07
N GLN A 335 10.05 13.43 -19.41
CA GLN A 335 9.23 12.46 -20.15
C GLN A 335 9.42 11.07 -19.55
N SER A 336 8.32 10.46 -19.09
CA SER A 336 8.31 9.05 -18.70
C SER A 336 8.93 8.25 -19.84
N PRO A 337 9.86 7.31 -19.59
CA PRO A 337 10.39 6.47 -20.65
C PRO A 337 9.18 5.83 -21.32
N LYS A 338 9.00 6.11 -22.62
CA LYS A 338 8.05 5.36 -23.45
C LYS A 338 8.31 3.90 -23.11
N THR A 339 7.34 3.23 -22.50
CA THR A 339 7.37 1.79 -22.38
C THR A 339 7.35 1.28 -23.81
N THR A 340 8.53 1.03 -24.39
CA THR A 340 8.68 0.35 -25.66
C THR A 340 8.21 -1.07 -25.41
N HIS A 341 6.90 -1.27 -25.41
CA HIS A 341 6.32 -2.57 -25.62
C HIS A 341 6.64 -2.93 -27.06
N THR A 342 7.80 -3.58 -27.25
CA THR A 342 8.04 -4.39 -28.43
C THR A 342 6.91 -5.40 -28.49
N VAL A 343 5.89 -5.10 -29.30
CA VAL A 343 4.90 -6.06 -29.73
C VAL A 343 5.67 -7.11 -30.53
N MET A 344 6.07 -8.20 -29.88
CA MET A 344 6.50 -9.41 -30.59
C MET A 344 5.26 -9.95 -31.29
N ARG A 345 5.30 -9.91 -32.63
CA ARG A 345 4.43 -10.72 -33.50
C ARG A 345 4.77 -12.20 -33.36
#